data_AF-A0A950BDE4-F1
#
_entry.id   AF-A0A950BDE4-F1
#
_cell.length_a   1.000
_cell.length_b   1.000
_cell.length_c   1.000
_cell.angle_alpha   90.00
_cell.angle_beta   90.00
_cell.angle_gamma   90.00
#
_symmetry.space_group_name_H-M   'P 1'
#
loop_
_entity.id
_entity.type
_entity.pdbx_description
1 polymer ?
#
loop_
_entity_poly.entity_id
_entity_poly.type
_entity_poly.pdbx_seq_one_letter_code
_entity_poly.pdbx_strand_id
1 'polypeptide(L)' 'MATQQTHAFGQPIKRKEDHRFIQGRGNYLDDISLPKMVYMALVRSPYGHA' A
#
# COMPACT_ATOMS: atom_id res chain seq x y z
N MET A 1 -3.40 -4.73 -40.40
CA MET A 1 -3.10 -4.86 -38.96
C MET A 1 -3.68 -3.64 -38.27
N ALA A 2 -4.76 -3.79 -37.51
CA ALA A 2 -5.44 -2.65 -36.90
C ALA A 2 -4.58 -2.07 -35.76
N THR A 3 -4.22 -0.80 -35.90
CA THR A 3 -3.58 -0.01 -34.83
C THR A 3 -4.60 0.21 -33.72
N GLN A 4 -4.41 -0.46 -32.58
CA GLN A 4 -5.22 -0.21 -31.39
C GLN A 4 -4.88 1.19 -30.86
N GLN A 5 -5.84 2.12 -30.92
CA GLN A 5 -5.74 3.41 -30.25
C GLN A 5 -5.75 3.19 -28.74
N THR A 6 -4.61 3.39 -28.08
CA THR A 6 -4.53 3.45 -26.62
C THR A 6 -5.15 4.76 -26.14
N HIS A 7 -6.45 4.74 -25.83
CA HIS A 7 -7.11 5.80 -25.09
C HIS A 7 -6.58 5.85 -23.65
N ALA A 8 -5.50 6.60 -23.43
CA ALA A 8 -4.81 6.65 -22.14
C ALA A 8 -5.35 7.73 -21.17
N PHE A 9 -6.16 8.68 -21.65
CA PHE A 9 -6.62 9.83 -20.87
C PHE A 9 -8.15 10.01 -20.93
N GLY A 10 -8.74 10.33 -19.78
CA GLY A 10 -10.17 10.66 -19.63
C GLY A 10 -11.13 9.47 -19.57
N GLN A 11 -10.66 8.25 -19.81
CA GLN A 11 -11.48 7.04 -19.71
C GLN A 11 -11.39 6.40 -18.31
N PRO A 12 -12.50 5.88 -17.77
CA PRO A 12 -12.48 5.11 -16.54
C PRO A 12 -11.81 3.74 -16.80
N ILE A 13 -10.56 3.61 -16.39
CA ILE A 13 -9.78 2.37 -16.50
C ILE A 13 -9.72 1.70 -15.13
N LYS A 14 -9.87 0.37 -15.09
CA LYS A 14 -9.68 -0.40 -13.86
C LYS A 14 -8.26 -0.22 -13.34
N ARG A 15 -8.12 0.07 -12.05
CA ARG A 15 -6.82 0.21 -11.40
C ARG A 15 -6.09 -1.12 -11.43
N LYS A 16 -4.76 -1.07 -11.65
CA LYS A 16 -3.95 -2.28 -11.78
C LYS A 16 -3.79 -2.99 -10.44
N GLU A 17 -3.74 -2.22 -9.38
CA GLU A 17 -3.50 -2.66 -8.01
C GLU A 17 -4.73 -3.24 -7.30
N ASP A 18 -5.95 -3.02 -7.83
CA ASP A 18 -7.20 -3.46 -7.20
C ASP A 18 -7.23 -4.98 -6.98
N HIS A 19 -6.69 -5.77 -7.92
CA HIS A 19 -6.60 -7.22 -7.78
C HIS A 19 -5.82 -7.61 -6.52
N ARG A 20 -4.73 -6.89 -6.21
CA ARG A 20 -3.91 -7.16 -5.03
C ARG A 20 -4.61 -6.72 -3.76
N PHE A 21 -5.19 -5.52 -3.75
CA PHE A 21 -5.78 -4.95 -2.53
C PHE A 21 -7.11 -5.59 -2.13
N ILE A 22 -8.01 -5.84 -3.09
CA ILE A 22 -9.34 -6.42 -2.80
C ILE A 22 -9.24 -7.87 -2.33
N GLN A 23 -8.17 -8.56 -2.72
CA GLN A 23 -7.94 -9.97 -2.37
C GLN A 23 -7.09 -10.16 -1.10
N GLY A 24 -6.75 -9.08 -0.38
CA GLY A 24 -5.89 -9.17 0.80
C GLY A 24 -4.46 -9.59 0.49
N ARG A 25 -4.00 -9.38 -0.75
CA ARG A 25 -2.62 -9.66 -1.19
C ARG A 25 -1.72 -8.42 -1.17
N GLY A 26 -2.21 -7.32 -0.59
CA GLY A 26 -1.43 -6.11 -0.36
C GLY A 26 -0.25 -6.43 0.54
N ASN A 27 0.90 -5.81 0.28
CA ASN A 27 2.04 -5.83 1.19
C ASN A 27 2.19 -4.42 1.74
N TYR A 28 1.84 -4.24 2.99
CA TYR A 28 2.03 -3.02 3.76
C TYR A 28 3.31 -3.12 4.59
N LEU A 29 3.69 -2.02 5.24
CA LEU A 29 4.91 -1.97 6.06
C LEU A 29 4.88 -2.98 7.21
N ASP A 30 3.70 -3.23 7.78
CA ASP A 30 3.50 -4.18 8.88
C ASP A 30 3.59 -5.65 8.44
N ASP A 31 3.43 -5.93 7.15
CA ASP A 31 3.54 -7.29 6.60
C ASP A 31 5.01 -7.72 6.37
N ILE A 32 5.97 -6.80 6.57
CA ILE A 32 7.39 -7.07 6.36
C ILE A 32 7.96 -7.80 7.58
N SER A 33 8.46 -9.02 7.35
CA SER A 33 9.20 -9.79 8.36
C SER A 33 10.62 -10.07 7.86
N LEU A 34 11.62 -9.61 8.63
CA LEU A 34 13.04 -9.80 8.32
C LEU A 34 13.71 -10.66 9.40
N PRO A 35 14.75 -11.44 9.06
CA PRO A 35 15.53 -12.17 10.04
C PRO A 35 16.05 -11.23 11.14
N LYS A 36 15.83 -11.59 12.41
CA LYS A 36 16.25 -10.82 13.59
C LYS A 36 15.56 -9.45 13.77
N MET A 37 14.39 -9.24 13.16
CA MET A 37 13.56 -8.07 13.44
C MET A 37 13.17 -8.04 14.93
N VAL A 38 13.17 -6.84 15.52
CA VAL A 38 12.79 -6.61 16.93
C VAL A 38 11.51 -5.80 17.02
N TYR A 39 10.79 -5.94 18.12
CA TYR A 39 9.60 -5.13 18.43
C TYR A 39 10.00 -3.90 19.25
N MET A 40 9.28 -2.80 19.05
CA MET A 40 9.45 -1.55 19.79
C MET A 40 8.10 -1.05 20.29
N ALA A 41 8.06 -0.52 21.50
CA ALA A 41 6.94 0.25 22.02
C ALA A 41 7.41 1.65 22.40
N LEU A 42 6.59 2.66 22.13
CA LEU A 42 6.86 4.06 22.48
C LEU A 42 5.98 4.45 23.68
N VAL A 43 6.60 4.82 24.80
CA VAL A 43 5.89 5.40 25.95
C VAL A 43 5.76 6.90 25.73
N ARG A 44 4.53 7.39 25.70
CA ARG A 44 4.23 8.82 25.52
C ARG A 44 3.98 9.48 26.87
N SER A 45 4.32 10.76 26.99
CA SER A 45 4.05 11.57 28.18
C SER A 45 2.53 11.60 28.47
N PRO A 46 2.11 11.46 29.74
CA PRO A 46 0.73 11.75 30.13
C PRO A 46 0.45 13.26 30.26
N TYR A 47 1.49 14.10 30.24
CA TYR A 47 1.40 15.56 30.32
C TYR A 47 1.66 16.22 28.98
N GLY A 48 0.87 17.25 28.65
CA GLY A 48 0.97 17.99 27.38
C GLY A 48 2.07 19.07 27.34
N HIS A 49 2.73 19.35 28.46
CA HIS A 49 3.75 20.39 28.60
C HIS A 49 4.73 20.01 29.73
N ALA A 50 5.99 20.45 29.64
CA ALA A 50 7.07 20.17 30.60
C ALA A 50 7.63 21.46 31.22
#